data_AF-A0A024WE89-F1
#
_entry.id   AF-A0A024WE89-F1
#
_cell.length_a   1.000
_cell.length_b   1.000
_cell.length_c   1.000
_cell.angle_alpha   90.00
_cell.angle_beta   90.00
_cell.angle_gamma   90.00
#
_symmetry.space_group_name_H-M   'P 1'
#
loop_
_entity.id
_entity.type
_entity.pdbx_description
1 polymer ?
#
loop_
_entity_poly.entity_id
_entity_poly.type
_entity_poly.pdbx_seq_one_letter_code
_entity_poly.pdbx_strand_id
1 'polypeptide(L)' 'MTNKVIGGMASGMTNNVTTVCPKCTNDEAYFYTLQIRSADEPSTIFYICVKCNYHWKE' A
#
# COMPACT_ATOMS: atom_id res chain seq x y z
N MET A 1 6.89 12.82 -39.41
CA MET A 1 7.20 13.86 -38.40
C MET A 1 6.08 13.82 -37.35
N THR A 2 5.94 12.68 -36.69
CA THR A 2 6.29 12.48 -35.27
C THR A 2 5.50 13.43 -34.37
N ASN A 3 4.38 12.94 -33.83
CA ASN A 3 3.97 13.36 -32.49
C ASN A 3 3.49 12.12 -31.72
N LYS A 4 4.47 11.58 -31.00
CA LYS A 4 4.38 10.69 -29.85
C LYS A 4 3.33 11.24 -28.88
N VAL A 5 2.12 10.68 -28.90
CA VAL A 5 1.20 10.83 -27.76
C VAL A 5 1.86 10.14 -26.58
N ILE A 6 2.17 10.96 -25.59
CA ILE A 6 3.02 10.66 -24.46
C ILE A 6 2.20 9.75 -23.54
N GLY A 7 2.54 8.46 -23.55
CA GLY A 7 2.14 7.54 -22.49
C GLY A 7 2.67 8.06 -21.15
N GLY A 8 1.78 8.22 -20.19
CA GLY A 8 2.08 8.70 -18.85
C GLY A 8 0.85 8.57 -17.96
N MET A 9 0.35 7.35 -17.79
CA MET A 9 -0.64 7.07 -16.76
C MET A 9 0.03 7.13 -15.38
N ALA A 10 -0.58 7.92 -14.48
CA ALA A 10 -0.47 7.87 -13.01
C ALA A 10 0.90 8.15 -12.37
N SER A 11 1.14 9.42 -12.05
CA SER A 11 2.03 9.81 -10.95
C SER A 11 1.17 10.40 -9.83
N GLY A 12 1.23 9.84 -8.60
CA GLY A 12 1.05 10.69 -7.42
C GLY A 12 0.22 10.24 -6.21
N MET A 13 -0.21 8.97 -6.05
CA MET A 13 -0.71 8.47 -4.75
C MET A 13 -0.31 7.01 -4.55
N THR A 14 0.98 6.75 -4.31
CA THR A 14 1.45 5.43 -3.91
C THR A 14 1.61 5.45 -2.39
N ASN A 15 0.58 5.02 -1.65
CA ASN A 15 0.71 4.70 -0.22
C ASN A 15 1.53 3.40 -0.06
N ASN A 16 2.64 3.26 -0.78
CA ASN A 16 3.51 2.10 -0.73
C ASN A 16 4.54 2.30 0.39
N VAL A 17 4.68 1.27 1.21
CA VAL A 17 5.61 1.19 2.33
C VAL A 17 6.51 -0.03 2.12
N THR A 18 7.77 0.09 2.57
CA THR A 18 8.70 -1.03 2.58
C THR A 18 8.47 -1.88 3.83
N THR A 19 7.77 -3.00 3.68
CA THR A 19 7.52 -3.98 4.76
C THR A 19 7.46 -5.38 4.19
N VAL A 20 7.98 -6.35 4.93
CA VAL A 20 8.10 -7.74 4.45
C VAL A 20 6.77 -8.46 4.61
N CYS A 21 6.17 -8.85 3.48
CA CYS A 21 4.97 -9.66 3.47
C CYS A 21 5.25 -11.03 4.11
N PRO A 22 4.54 -11.41 5.18
CA PRO A 22 4.79 -12.67 5.90
C PRO A 22 4.42 -13.92 5.08
N LYS A 23 3.68 -13.76 3.97
CA LYS A 23 3.24 -14.85 3.10
C LYS A 23 4.19 -15.16 1.94
N CYS A 24 4.74 -14.12 1.31
CA CYS A 24 5.52 -14.26 0.06
C CYS A 24 6.86 -13.53 0.06
N THR A 25 7.26 -12.98 1.22
CA THR A 25 8.53 -12.28 1.46
C THR A 25 8.80 -11.11 0.51
N ASN A 26 7.76 -10.53 -0.09
CA ASN A 26 7.88 -9.28 -0.84
C ASN A 26 8.13 -8.13 0.12
N ASP A 27 8.91 -7.14 -0.29
CA ASP A 27 9.31 -5.98 0.51
C ASP A 27 8.41 -4.75 0.31
N GLU A 28 7.47 -4.79 -0.64
CA GLU A 28 6.52 -3.71 -0.88
C GLU A 28 5.09 -4.09 -0.47
N ALA A 29 4.40 -3.14 0.18
CA ALA A 29 2.98 -3.23 0.54
C ALA A 29 2.31 -1.85 0.49
N TYR A 30 0.99 -1.82 0.30
CA TYR A 30 0.18 -0.64 0.62
C TYR A 30 -0.16 -0.62 2.10
N PHE A 31 -0.31 0.56 2.70
CA PHE A 31 -0.83 0.68 4.07
C PHE A 31 -2.02 1.64 4.16
N TYR A 32 -2.88 1.40 5.14
CA TYR A 32 -3.95 2.29 5.53
C TYR A 32 -4.26 2.12 7.03
N THR A 33 -4.70 3.20 7.68
CA THR A 33 -5.00 3.20 9.11
C THR A 33 -6.50 3.27 9.33
N LEU A 34 -7.05 2.42 10.19
CA LEU A 34 -8.45 2.49 10.61
C LEU A 34 -8.54 2.58 12.13
N GLN A 35 -9.33 3.54 12.61
CA GLN A 35 -9.74 3.65 13.99
C GLN A 35 -10.90 2.69 14.23
N ILE A 36 -10.63 1.54 14.85
CA ILE A 36 -11.63 0.51 15.16
C ILE A 36 -11.96 0.42 16.65
N ARG A 37 -11.38 1.30 17.47
CA ARG A 37 -11.48 1.31 18.94
C ARG A 37 -11.93 2.69 19.45
N SER A 38 -12.02 2.83 20.78
CA SER A 38 -12.31 4.13 21.39
C SER A 38 -11.32 5.19 20.89
N ALA A 39 -11.74 6.45 20.90
CA ALA A 39 -10.88 7.57 20.49
C ALA A 39 -9.61 7.72 21.36
N ASP A 40 -9.61 7.10 22.54
CA ASP A 40 -8.47 7.06 23.47
C ASP A 40 -7.43 5.97 23.12
N GLU A 41 -7.71 5.10 22.13
CA GLU A 41 -6.80 4.05 21.67
C GLU A 41 -6.13 4.45 20.33
N PRO A 42 -4.89 3.99 20.07
CA PRO A 42 -4.21 4.27 18.81
C PRO A 42 -4.89 3.58 17.61
N SER A 43 -4.78 4.18 16.42
CA SER A 43 -5.25 3.56 15.17
C SER A 43 -4.56 2.23 14.92
N THR A 44 -5.31 1.25 14.40
CA THR A 44 -4.73 0.02 13.84
C THR A 44 -4.22 0.28 12.43
N ILE A 45 -3.02 -0.22 12.11
CA ILE A 45 -2.43 -0.14 10.78
C ILE A 45 -2.71 -1.44 10.03
N PHE A 46 -3.18 -1.32 8.80
CA PHE A 46 -3.42 -2.42 7.90
C PHE A 46 -2.50 -2.33 6.70
N TYR A 47 -2.04 -3.49 6.24
CA TYR A 47 -1.13 -3.63 5.11
C TYR A 47 -1.71 -4.56 4.05
N ILE A 48 -1.41 -4.28 2.79
CA ILE A 48 -1.79 -5.09 1.62
C ILE A 48 -0.57 -5.33 0.76
N CYS A 49 -0.16 -6.58 0.56
CA CYS A 49 1.00 -6.91 -0.26
C CYS A 49 0.71 -6.60 -1.73
N VAL A 50 1.58 -5.83 -2.40
CA VAL A 50 1.42 -5.48 -3.81
C VAL A 50 1.55 -6.69 -4.75
N LYS A 51 2.25 -7.74 -4.31
CA LYS A 51 2.54 -8.93 -5.12
C LYS A 51 1.48 -10.02 -5.01
N CYS A 52 1.03 -10.32 -3.78
CA CYS A 52 0.14 -11.46 -3.53
C CYS A 52 -1.23 -11.09 -2.94
N ASN A 53 -1.51 -9.79 -2.76
CA ASN A 53 -2.74 -9.25 -2.17
C ASN A 53 -3.07 -9.85 -0.79
N TYR A 54 -2.05 -10.30 -0.05
CA TYR A 54 -2.23 -10.70 1.33
C TYR A 54 -2.48 -9.48 2.20
N HIS A 55 -3.47 -9.58 3.09
CA HIS A 55 -3.83 -8.51 4.02
C HIS A 55 -3.39 -8.92 5.42
N TRP A 56 -2.70 -8.02 6.12
CA TRP A 56 -2.33 -8.21 7.53
C TRP A 56 -2.42 -6.89 8.28
N LYS A 57 -2.35 -6.95 9.61
CA LYS A 57 -2.44 -5.79 10.49
C LYS A 57 -1.33 -5.81 11.52
N GLU A 58 -0.99 -4.63 12.02
CA GLU A 58 -0.09 -4.39 13.14
C GLU A 58 -0.80 -3.56 14.22
#